data_AF-A0A0J9WSU6-F1
#
_entry.id   AF-A0A0J9WSU6-F1
#
_cell.length_a   1.000
_cell.length_b   1.000
_cell.length_c   1.000
_cell.angle_alpha   90.00
_cell.angle_beta   90.00
_cell.angle_gamma   90.00
#
_symmetry.space_group_name_H-M   'P 1'
#
loop_
_entity.id
_entity.type
_entity.pdbx_description
1 polymer ?
#
loop_
_entity_poly.entity_id
_entity_poly.type
_entity_poly.pdbx_seq_one_letter_code
_entity_poly.pdbx_strand_id
1 'polypeptide(L)'
;MAFVRPLLYVALGLLMVVSIIELSFISSMVGWLHGNASGTFSFEYRGTRHNLKGEPANLIVDQGHTSNGAAGTAFVLIGCGGILALILRNRPNPGKFSRFFYNTWLVFNVLSLLLTLTALIYTFVVTNNHNGQRIDPGVAAGLADDEKYPLQSWTPQNWFSAFLKLDLTNSNERNDIEHHLRLMRGWQYNLIPFFIIHLAETGLALWDAMLRRKEPVPAYAPPKHTV
;
A
#
# COMPACT_ATOMS: atom_id res chain seq x y z
N MET A 1 -18.73 27.97 -1.57
CA MET A 1 -17.34 28.02 -1.06
C MET A 1 -17.16 27.30 0.27
N ALA A 2 -18.11 27.35 1.21
CA ALA A 2 -17.96 26.77 2.55
C ALA A 2 -17.86 25.23 2.62
N PHE A 3 -18.32 24.48 1.61
CA PHE A 3 -18.46 23.01 1.69
C PHE A 3 -17.23 22.21 1.24
N VAL A 4 -16.37 22.76 0.37
CA VAL A 4 -15.21 22.04 -0.19
C VAL A 4 -14.13 21.79 0.86
N ARG A 5 -13.90 22.74 1.78
CA ARG A 5 -12.87 22.61 2.82
C ARG A 5 -13.18 21.52 3.84
N PRO A 6 -14.39 21.45 4.44
CA PRO A 6 -14.77 20.32 5.29
C PRO A 6 -14.62 18.97 4.59
N LEU A 7 -15.06 18.88 3.31
CA LEU A 7 -14.91 17.66 2.53
C LEU A 7 -13.44 17.27 2.31
N LEU A 8 -12.55 18.24 2.06
CA LEU A 8 -11.11 17.99 1.92
C LEU A 8 -10.50 17.43 3.21
N TYR A 9 -10.87 17.97 4.38
CA TYR A 9 -10.40 17.43 5.66
C TYR A 9 -10.89 16.00 5.91
N VAL A 10 -12.15 15.71 5.57
CA VAL A 10 -12.71 14.36 5.66
C VAL A 10 -11.98 13.41 4.70
N ALA A 11 -11.77 13.83 3.44
CA ALA A 11 -11.07 13.02 2.44
C ALA A 11 -9.61 12.75 2.84
N LEU A 12 -8.90 13.75 3.39
CA LEU A 12 -7.56 13.57 3.97
C LEU A 12 -7.56 12.56 5.12
N GLY A 13 -8.52 12.67 6.05
CA GLY A 13 -8.64 11.71 7.15
C GLY A 13 -8.89 10.29 6.65
N LEU A 14 -9.79 10.12 5.68
CA LEU A 14 -10.06 8.82 5.05
C LEU A 14 -8.83 8.28 4.31
N LEU A 15 -8.10 9.14 3.59
CA LEU A 15 -6.86 8.79 2.89
C LEU A 15 -5.81 8.25 3.88
N MET A 16 -5.64 8.92 5.02
CA MET A 16 -4.74 8.46 6.08
C MET A 16 -5.16 7.09 6.63
N VAL A 17 -6.45 6.90 6.91
CA VAL A 17 -6.98 5.61 7.41
C VAL A 17 -6.73 4.48 6.42
N VAL A 18 -7.07 4.65 5.14
CA VAL A 18 -6.88 3.58 4.15
C VAL A 18 -5.40 3.31 3.88
N SER A 19 -4.55 4.33 3.92
CA SER A 19 -3.09 4.16 3.77
C SER A 19 -2.44 3.45 4.97
N ILE A 20 -2.90 3.69 6.20
CA ILE A 20 -2.33 3.00 7.36
C ILE A 20 -2.77 1.54 7.41
N ILE A 21 -3.99 1.23 6.98
CA ILE A 21 -4.45 -0.15 6.79
C ILE A 21 -3.55 -0.88 5.79
N GLU A 22 -3.22 -0.25 4.66
CA GLU A 22 -2.29 -0.82 3.66
C GLU A 22 -0.92 -1.12 4.27
N LEU A 23 -0.35 -0.14 5.00
CA LEU A 23 0.93 -0.32 5.69
C LEU A 23 0.86 -1.43 6.74
N SER A 24 -0.23 -1.53 7.50
CA SER A 24 -0.41 -2.56 8.52
C SER A 24 -0.46 -3.96 7.91
N PHE A 25 -1.22 -4.14 6.83
CA PHE A 25 -1.28 -5.43 6.13
C PHE A 25 0.05 -5.82 5.50
N ILE A 26 0.74 -4.89 4.82
CA ILE A 26 2.05 -5.18 4.23
C ILE A 26 3.08 -5.48 5.33
N SER A 27 3.10 -4.72 6.42
CA SER A 27 4.04 -4.95 7.53
C SER A 27 3.81 -6.30 8.19
N SER A 28 2.55 -6.69 8.40
CA SER A 28 2.19 -8.01 8.92
C SER A 28 2.65 -9.12 7.97
N MET A 29 2.43 -8.97 6.66
CA MET A 29 2.91 -9.93 5.66
C MET A 29 4.44 -10.04 5.68
N VAL A 30 5.16 -8.92 5.61
CA VAL A 30 6.64 -8.91 5.56
C VAL A 30 7.22 -9.53 6.84
N GLY A 31 6.67 -9.19 8.01
CA GLY A 31 7.07 -9.78 9.28
C GLY A 31 6.89 -11.30 9.29
N TRP A 32 5.75 -11.80 8.79
CA TRP A 32 5.50 -13.23 8.68
C TRP A 32 6.41 -13.93 7.65
N LEU A 33 6.68 -13.29 6.51
CA LEU A 33 7.58 -13.84 5.49
C LEU A 33 9.01 -14.01 6.04
N HIS A 34 9.53 -13.02 6.75
CA HIS A 34 10.87 -13.11 7.33
C HIS A 34 10.95 -14.02 8.56
N GLY A 35 9.91 -14.04 9.40
CA GLY A 35 9.90 -14.80 10.65
C GLY A 35 9.53 -16.27 10.49
N ASN A 36 8.39 -16.56 9.85
CA ASN A 36 7.83 -17.91 9.75
C ASN A 36 8.09 -18.55 8.38
N ALA A 37 7.84 -17.81 7.28
CA ALA A 37 7.92 -18.40 5.95
C ALA A 37 9.36 -18.62 5.43
N SER A 38 10.37 -18.15 6.17
CA SER A 38 11.78 -18.48 5.94
C SER A 38 12.13 -19.92 6.38
N GLY A 39 11.24 -20.58 7.13
CA GLY A 39 11.36 -21.97 7.57
C GLY A 39 10.96 -22.99 6.50
N THR A 40 10.73 -24.23 6.95
CA THR A 40 10.25 -25.34 6.13
C THR A 40 8.86 -25.78 6.59
N PHE A 41 8.03 -26.16 5.63
CA PHE A 41 6.71 -26.73 5.87
C PHE A 41 6.69 -28.17 5.36
N SER A 42 6.00 -29.03 6.08
CA SER A 42 5.93 -30.44 5.72
C SER A 42 4.65 -30.77 4.94
N PHE A 43 4.81 -31.59 3.91
CA PHE A 43 3.70 -32.12 3.12
C PHE A 43 3.89 -33.62 2.87
N GLU A 44 2.79 -34.32 2.61
CA GLU A 44 2.81 -35.73 2.25
C GLU A 44 2.79 -35.89 0.73
N TYR A 45 3.62 -36.79 0.23
CA TYR A 45 3.61 -37.22 -1.16
C TYR A 45 3.90 -38.71 -1.25
N ARG A 46 2.99 -39.48 -1.87
CA ARG A 46 3.10 -40.93 -2.03
C ARG A 46 3.33 -41.70 -0.71
N GLY A 47 2.73 -41.25 0.39
CA GLY A 47 2.82 -41.91 1.69
C GLY A 47 4.08 -41.55 2.50
N THR A 48 4.92 -40.65 1.99
CA THR A 48 6.13 -40.17 2.69
C THR A 48 6.05 -38.67 2.95
N ARG A 49 6.59 -38.26 4.10
CA ARG A 49 6.67 -36.85 4.49
C ARG A 49 7.89 -36.21 3.85
N HIS A 50 7.68 -35.07 3.21
CA HIS A 50 8.72 -34.23 2.62
C HIS A 50 8.64 -32.82 3.19
N ASN A 51 9.77 -32.12 3.15
CA ASN A 51 9.86 -30.72 3.56
C ASN A 51 10.03 -29.83 2.34
N LEU A 52 9.38 -28.67 2.37
CA LEU A 52 9.53 -27.64 1.35
C LEU A 52 9.76 -26.30 2.03
N LYS A 53 10.78 -25.56 1.58
CA LYS A 53 11.01 -24.20 2.05
C LYS A 53 9.81 -23.32 1.78
N GLY A 54 9.48 -22.47 2.75
CA GLY A 54 8.39 -21.52 2.65
C GLY A 54 8.64 -20.37 1.65
N GLU A 55 9.86 -20.26 1.12
CA GLU A 55 10.23 -19.27 0.12
C GLU A 55 10.73 -19.97 -1.16
N PRO A 56 10.15 -19.69 -2.35
CA PRO A 56 10.63 -20.22 -3.62
C PRO A 56 11.91 -19.50 -4.06
N ALA A 57 12.62 -20.06 -5.04
CA ALA A 57 13.86 -19.46 -5.55
C ALA A 57 13.61 -18.10 -6.21
N ASN A 58 12.47 -17.95 -6.90
CA ASN A 58 12.10 -16.75 -7.65
C ASN A 58 10.86 -16.09 -7.04
N LEU A 59 10.99 -15.52 -5.85
CA LEU A 59 9.93 -14.75 -5.21
C LEU A 59 9.90 -13.30 -5.72
N ILE A 60 8.74 -12.83 -6.17
CA ILE A 60 8.51 -11.47 -6.65
C ILE A 60 7.84 -10.66 -5.52
N VAL A 61 8.55 -9.65 -5.01
CA VAL A 61 8.10 -8.81 -3.88
C VAL A 61 8.01 -7.32 -4.21
N ASP A 62 8.50 -6.90 -5.38
CA ASP A 62 8.59 -5.49 -5.79
C ASP A 62 7.25 -4.77 -5.84
N GLN A 63 6.17 -5.49 -6.17
CA GLN A 63 4.81 -4.96 -6.13
C GLN A 63 4.38 -4.60 -4.71
N GLY A 64 4.80 -5.40 -3.72
CA GLY A 64 4.58 -5.12 -2.30
C GLY A 64 5.41 -3.92 -1.82
N HIS A 65 6.67 -3.81 -2.26
CA HIS A 65 7.50 -2.64 -1.96
C HIS A 65 6.94 -1.35 -2.57
N THR A 66 6.42 -1.42 -3.80
CA THR A 66 5.78 -0.30 -4.48
C THR A 66 4.52 0.14 -3.74
N SER A 67 3.66 -0.81 -3.32
CA SER A 67 2.47 -0.51 -2.51
C SER A 67 2.84 0.12 -1.16
N ASN A 68 3.85 -0.41 -0.47
CA ASN A 68 4.35 0.15 0.78
C ASN A 68 4.82 1.61 0.60
N GLY A 69 5.62 1.88 -0.43
CA GLY A 69 6.07 3.22 -0.78
C GLY A 69 4.91 4.18 -1.07
N ALA A 70 3.89 3.72 -1.81
CA ALA A 70 2.69 4.49 -2.09
C ALA A 70 1.91 4.84 -0.80
N ALA A 71 1.70 3.85 0.08
CA ALA A 71 0.97 4.01 1.33
C ALA A 71 1.71 4.92 2.32
N GLY A 72 3.03 4.74 2.48
CA GLY A 72 3.87 5.61 3.31
C GLY A 72 3.89 7.05 2.83
N THR A 73 3.99 7.25 1.50
CA THR A 73 3.94 8.57 0.88
C THR A 73 2.59 9.25 1.13
N ALA A 74 1.48 8.53 0.92
CA ALA A 74 0.14 9.05 1.16
C ALA A 74 -0.10 9.40 2.63
N PHE A 75 0.33 8.55 3.57
CA PHE A 75 0.14 8.81 5.00
C PHE A 75 0.96 10.02 5.47
N VAL A 76 2.26 10.03 5.17
CA VAL A 76 3.19 11.02 5.71
C VAL A 76 3.16 12.32 4.90
N LEU A 77 3.44 12.26 3.60
CA LEU A 77 3.55 13.48 2.79
C LEU A 77 2.18 14.08 2.50
N ILE A 78 1.18 13.27 2.16
CA ILE A 78 -0.13 13.79 1.77
C ILE A 78 -1.01 14.03 2.98
N GLY A 79 -1.12 13.06 3.89
CA GLY A 79 -1.87 13.17 5.14
C GLY A 79 -1.28 14.21 6.09
N CYS A 80 -0.15 13.89 6.74
CA CYS A 80 0.47 14.80 7.71
C CYS A 80 0.93 16.12 7.06
N GLY A 81 1.57 16.04 5.89
CA GLY A 81 1.97 17.22 5.15
C GLY A 81 0.80 18.09 4.69
N GLY A 82 -0.34 17.48 4.33
CA GLY A 82 -1.55 18.20 3.93
C GLY A 82 -2.22 18.92 5.09
N ILE A 83 -2.32 18.27 6.25
CA ILE A 83 -2.78 18.90 7.49
C ILE A 83 -1.91 20.12 7.80
N LEU A 84 -0.58 19.96 7.79
CA LEU A 84 0.36 21.05 8.03
C LEU A 84 0.23 22.16 6.99
N ALA A 85 0.10 21.82 5.70
CA ALA A 85 -0.06 22.78 4.63
C ALA A 85 -1.32 23.62 4.81
N LEU A 86 -2.44 22.98 5.15
CA LEU A 86 -3.71 23.67 5.39
C LEU A 86 -3.66 24.55 6.65
N ILE A 87 -3.02 24.10 7.73
CA ILE A 87 -2.82 24.91 8.95
C ILE A 87 -1.97 26.15 8.66
N LEU A 88 -0.79 25.98 8.05
CA LEU A 88 0.11 27.09 7.72
C LEU A 88 -0.55 28.11 6.78
N ARG A 89 -1.43 27.62 5.91
CA ARG A 89 -2.15 28.41 4.93
C ARG A 89 -3.29 29.25 5.53
N ASN A 90 -3.93 28.76 6.59
CA ASN A 90 -5.07 29.40 7.23
C ASN A 90 -4.67 30.43 8.30
N ARG A 91 -3.37 30.68 8.49
CA ARG A 91 -2.89 31.74 9.40
C ARG A 91 -3.29 33.13 8.88
N PRO A 92 -3.51 34.12 9.76
CA PRO A 92 -3.93 35.48 9.37
C PRO A 92 -2.98 36.17 8.37
N ASN A 93 -1.67 35.89 8.45
CA ASN A 93 -0.64 36.42 7.57
C ASN A 93 0.18 35.29 6.94
N PRO A 94 -0.33 34.60 5.91
CA PRO A 94 0.39 33.49 5.29
C PRO A 94 1.54 34.04 4.43
N GLY A 95 2.75 33.93 4.96
CA GLY A 95 3.99 34.36 4.28
C GLY A 95 4.32 33.53 3.03
N LYS A 96 5.39 33.93 2.31
CA LYS A 96 5.85 33.26 1.07
C LYS A 96 6.08 31.75 1.26
N PHE A 97 6.62 31.35 2.42
CA PHE A 97 6.84 29.95 2.77
C PHE A 97 5.56 29.12 2.79
N SER A 98 4.47 29.64 3.38
CA SER A 98 3.18 28.96 3.46
C SER A 98 2.60 28.67 2.06
N ARG A 99 2.74 29.64 1.14
CA ARG A 99 2.31 29.47 -0.26
C ARG A 99 3.18 28.48 -1.01
N PHE A 100 4.50 28.56 -0.84
CA PHE A 100 5.45 27.62 -1.43
C PHE A 100 5.15 26.20 -0.95
N PHE A 101 5.04 25.99 0.36
CA PHE A 101 4.78 24.68 0.96
C PHE A 101 3.46 24.09 0.48
N TYR A 102 2.37 24.87 0.43
CA TYR A 102 1.08 24.40 -0.08
C TYR A 102 1.13 24.01 -1.57
N ASN A 103 1.80 24.81 -2.41
CA ASN A 103 1.96 24.48 -3.83
C ASN A 103 2.82 23.22 -4.03
N THR A 104 3.91 23.09 -3.26
CA THR A 104 4.75 21.90 -3.26
C THR A 104 3.95 20.67 -2.83
N TRP A 105 3.17 20.78 -1.75
CA TRP A 105 2.27 19.71 -1.30
C TRP A 105 1.27 19.30 -2.38
N LEU A 106 0.65 20.25 -3.10
CA LEU A 106 -0.26 19.93 -4.23
C LEU A 106 0.43 19.14 -5.35
N VAL A 107 1.68 19.50 -5.70
CA VAL A 107 2.45 18.77 -6.72
C VAL A 107 2.73 17.35 -6.24
N PHE A 108 3.19 17.19 -5.00
CA PHE A 108 3.44 15.87 -4.43
C PHE A 108 2.16 15.04 -4.27
N ASN A 109 1.00 15.66 -4.04
CA ASN A 109 -0.28 14.97 -3.99
C ASN A 109 -0.60 14.29 -5.33
N VAL A 110 -0.47 15.02 -6.45
CA VAL A 110 -0.65 14.44 -7.79
C VAL A 110 0.36 13.32 -8.07
N LEU A 111 1.64 13.51 -7.72
CA LEU A 111 2.67 12.48 -7.90
C LEU A 111 2.38 11.24 -7.03
N SER A 112 1.91 11.44 -5.80
CA SER A 112 1.55 10.35 -4.90
C SER A 112 0.36 9.56 -5.42
N LEU A 113 -0.65 10.23 -6.02
CA LEU A 113 -1.76 9.56 -6.67
C LEU A 113 -1.31 8.69 -7.84
N LEU A 114 -0.38 9.19 -8.68
CA LEU A 114 0.19 8.41 -9.78
C LEU A 114 0.99 7.20 -9.28
N LEU A 115 1.70 7.33 -8.17
CA LEU A 115 2.38 6.22 -7.52
C LEU A 115 1.39 5.19 -6.98
N THR A 116 0.30 5.61 -6.34
CA THR A 116 -0.78 4.70 -5.88
C THR A 116 -1.43 3.98 -7.05
N LEU A 117 -1.71 4.67 -8.17
CA LEU A 117 -2.23 4.03 -9.39
C LEU A 117 -1.24 3.01 -9.95
N THR A 118 0.05 3.35 -9.97
CA THR A 118 1.11 2.43 -10.42
C THR A 118 1.17 1.19 -9.53
N ALA A 119 1.12 1.35 -8.20
CA ALA A 119 1.08 0.24 -7.25
C ALA A 119 -0.14 -0.67 -7.48
N LEU A 120 -1.32 -0.08 -7.69
CA LEU A 120 -2.55 -0.80 -8.00
C LEU A 120 -2.40 -1.64 -9.27
N ILE A 121 -2.03 -1.00 -10.39
CA ILE A 121 -1.90 -1.70 -11.68
C ILE A 121 -0.84 -2.79 -11.58
N TYR A 122 0.35 -2.46 -11.06
CA TYR A 122 1.47 -3.37 -10.97
C TYR A 122 1.13 -4.60 -10.14
N THR A 123 0.52 -4.42 -8.96
CA THR A 123 0.12 -5.52 -8.08
C THR A 123 -0.89 -6.45 -8.75
N PHE A 124 -1.93 -5.91 -9.39
CA PHE A 124 -2.95 -6.74 -10.03
C PHE A 124 -2.42 -7.46 -11.28
N VAL A 125 -1.61 -6.78 -12.10
CA VAL A 125 -1.01 -7.41 -13.29
C VAL A 125 -0.09 -8.55 -12.90
N VAL A 126 0.85 -8.32 -11.97
CA VAL A 126 1.79 -9.36 -11.57
C VAL A 126 1.07 -10.52 -10.87
N THR A 127 0.16 -10.26 -9.93
CA THR A 127 -0.56 -11.35 -9.26
C THR A 127 -1.45 -12.13 -10.21
N ASN A 128 -2.11 -11.48 -11.17
CA ASN A 128 -2.98 -12.18 -12.11
C ASN A 128 -2.20 -12.99 -13.15
N ASN A 129 -1.05 -12.49 -13.62
CA ASN A 129 -0.17 -13.22 -14.55
C ASN A 129 0.38 -14.52 -13.94
N HIS A 130 0.41 -14.60 -12.61
CA HIS A 130 0.87 -15.76 -11.84
C HIS A 130 -0.28 -16.58 -11.25
N ASN A 131 -1.54 -16.28 -11.62
CA ASN A 131 -2.69 -16.99 -11.09
C ASN A 131 -2.75 -18.43 -11.63
N GLY A 132 -3.32 -19.34 -10.84
CA GLY A 132 -3.52 -20.73 -11.23
C GLY A 132 -2.26 -21.61 -11.18
N GLN A 133 -1.08 -21.05 -10.90
CA GLN A 133 0.14 -21.81 -10.68
C GLN A 133 -0.04 -22.89 -9.59
N ARG A 134 0.72 -23.97 -9.72
CA ARG A 134 0.71 -25.13 -8.81
C ARG A 134 2.14 -25.61 -8.59
N ILE A 135 2.43 -26.01 -7.36
CA ILE A 135 3.66 -26.69 -7.01
C ILE A 135 3.56 -28.13 -7.51
N ASP A 136 4.53 -28.56 -8.30
CA ASP A 136 4.70 -29.97 -8.64
C ASP A 136 5.22 -30.73 -7.40
N PRO A 137 4.42 -31.63 -6.79
CA PRO A 137 4.84 -32.35 -5.59
C PRO A 137 6.02 -33.30 -5.84
N GLY A 138 6.18 -33.82 -7.06
CA GLY A 138 7.29 -34.70 -7.41
C GLY A 138 8.61 -33.94 -7.46
N VAL A 139 8.60 -32.72 -8.00
CA VAL A 139 9.76 -31.82 -7.95
C VAL A 139 10.04 -31.42 -6.52
N ALA A 140 9.02 -30.97 -5.76
CA ALA A 140 9.19 -30.54 -4.38
C ALA A 140 9.72 -31.66 -3.46
N ALA A 141 9.28 -32.90 -3.66
CA ALA A 141 9.72 -34.06 -2.87
C ALA A 141 11.16 -34.49 -3.19
N GLY A 142 11.70 -34.11 -4.35
CA GLY A 142 13.06 -34.42 -4.77
C GLY A 142 14.12 -33.38 -4.38
N LEU A 143 13.71 -32.27 -3.75
CA LEU A 143 14.61 -31.22 -3.29
C LEU A 143 15.35 -31.63 -2.02
N ALA A 144 16.59 -31.16 -1.85
CA ALA A 144 17.27 -31.24 -0.57
C ALA A 144 16.64 -30.29 0.46
N ASP A 145 16.83 -30.53 1.76
CA ASP A 145 16.19 -29.75 2.84
C ASP A 145 16.49 -28.25 2.79
N ASP A 146 17.63 -27.85 2.21
CA ASP A 146 18.04 -26.45 2.07
C ASP A 146 17.73 -25.85 0.68
N GLU A 147 17.20 -26.62 -0.26
CA GLU A 147 16.89 -26.14 -1.60
C GLU A 147 15.54 -25.41 -1.67
N LYS A 148 15.52 -24.28 -2.38
CA LYS A 148 14.30 -23.53 -2.68
C LYS A 148 13.65 -24.09 -3.93
N TYR A 149 12.32 -24.03 -4.01
CA TYR A 149 11.59 -24.47 -5.18
C TYR A 149 12.01 -23.67 -6.43
N PRO A 150 12.57 -24.31 -7.48
CA PRO A 150 13.26 -23.58 -8.55
C PRO A 150 12.34 -23.19 -9.71
N LEU A 151 11.18 -23.84 -9.84
CA LEU A 151 10.32 -23.65 -11.00
C LEU A 151 9.45 -22.41 -10.85
N GLN A 152 9.32 -21.69 -11.97
CA GLN A 152 8.50 -20.48 -12.12
C GLN A 152 8.93 -19.35 -11.19
N SER A 153 8.31 -18.19 -11.41
CA SER A 153 8.32 -17.07 -10.46
C SER A 153 6.99 -16.99 -9.73
N TRP A 154 7.02 -16.42 -8.53
CA TRP A 154 5.86 -16.47 -7.64
C TRP A 154 5.65 -15.14 -6.93
N THR A 155 4.41 -14.69 -6.86
CA THR A 155 4.02 -13.69 -5.86
C THR A 155 3.73 -14.39 -4.54
N PRO A 156 3.84 -13.72 -3.38
CA PRO A 156 3.44 -14.28 -2.10
C PRO A 156 2.02 -14.86 -2.13
N GLN A 157 1.06 -14.12 -2.72
CA GLN A 157 -0.33 -14.56 -2.83
C GLN A 157 -0.47 -15.90 -3.56
N ASN A 158 0.22 -16.07 -4.69
CA ASN A 158 0.10 -17.27 -5.51
C ASN A 158 0.93 -18.42 -4.94
N TRP A 159 2.09 -18.14 -4.37
CA TRP A 159 2.94 -19.13 -3.71
C TRP A 159 2.18 -19.83 -2.58
N PHE A 160 1.66 -19.07 -1.60
CA PHE A 160 0.96 -19.66 -0.47
C PHE A 160 -0.41 -20.24 -0.86
N SER A 161 -1.05 -19.70 -1.90
CA SER A 161 -2.23 -20.34 -2.47
C SER A 161 -1.92 -21.69 -3.14
N ALA A 162 -0.72 -21.89 -3.69
CA ALA A 162 -0.28 -23.17 -4.24
C ALA A 162 0.17 -24.11 -3.12
N PHE A 163 0.83 -23.58 -2.09
CA PHE A 163 1.26 -24.31 -0.89
C PHE A 163 0.08 -25.01 -0.20
N LEU A 164 -1.05 -24.31 -0.04
CA LEU A 164 -2.27 -24.87 0.55
C LEU A 164 -2.92 -25.98 -0.28
N LYS A 165 -2.55 -26.15 -1.55
CA LYS A 165 -3.02 -27.25 -2.40
C LYS A 165 -2.20 -28.53 -2.21
N LEU A 166 -1.05 -28.45 -1.53
CA LEU A 166 -0.31 -29.62 -1.08
C LEU A 166 -1.01 -30.26 0.12
N ASP A 167 -0.72 -31.53 0.35
CA ASP A 167 -1.22 -32.27 1.50
C ASP A 167 -0.38 -31.96 2.75
N LEU A 168 -0.62 -30.78 3.33
CA LEU A 168 0.12 -30.31 4.51
C LEU A 168 -0.18 -31.18 5.72
N THR A 169 0.86 -31.67 6.39
CA THR A 169 0.73 -32.62 7.51
C THR A 169 0.27 -31.97 8.82
N ASN A 170 0.38 -30.65 8.94
CA ASN A 170 0.08 -29.90 10.16
C ASN A 170 -1.08 -28.91 9.92
N SER A 171 -2.21 -29.12 10.62
CA SER A 171 -3.40 -28.27 10.50
C SER A 171 -3.18 -26.85 11.05
N ASN A 172 -2.30 -26.68 12.04
CA ASN A 172 -1.96 -25.35 12.57
C ASN A 172 -1.15 -24.54 11.54
N GLU A 173 -0.22 -25.18 10.83
CA GLU A 173 0.52 -24.54 9.72
C GLU A 173 -0.42 -24.14 8.59
N ARG A 174 -1.34 -25.04 8.22
CA ARG A 174 -2.38 -24.73 7.22
C ARG A 174 -3.18 -23.50 7.62
N ASN A 175 -3.66 -23.44 8.87
CA ASN A 175 -4.45 -22.31 9.37
C ASN A 175 -3.64 -20.99 9.39
N ASP A 176 -2.36 -21.06 9.78
CA ASP A 176 -1.46 -19.89 9.79
C ASP A 176 -1.23 -19.34 8.37
N ILE A 177 -0.96 -20.24 7.41
CA ILE A 177 -0.80 -19.87 5.99
C ILE A 177 -2.11 -19.30 5.44
N GLU A 178 -3.26 -19.91 5.74
CA GLU A 178 -4.57 -19.39 5.31
C GLU A 178 -4.86 -18.00 5.86
N HIS A 179 -4.53 -17.75 7.13
CA HIS A 179 -4.70 -16.45 7.75
C HIS A 179 -3.86 -15.38 7.03
N HIS A 180 -2.56 -15.66 6.83
CA HIS A 180 -1.67 -14.71 6.18
C HIS A 180 -1.97 -14.55 4.69
N LEU A 181 -2.43 -15.60 4.01
CA LEU A 181 -2.91 -15.47 2.62
C LEU A 181 -4.11 -14.52 2.52
N ARG A 182 -5.02 -14.52 3.50
CA ARG A 182 -6.12 -13.54 3.54
C ARG A 182 -5.59 -12.12 3.73
N LEU A 183 -4.58 -11.90 4.57
CA LEU A 183 -3.92 -10.59 4.72
C LEU A 183 -3.21 -10.17 3.42
N MET A 184 -2.55 -11.10 2.72
CA MET A 184 -1.88 -10.83 1.44
C MET A 184 -2.85 -10.42 0.33
N ARG A 185 -4.03 -11.05 0.30
CA ARG A 185 -5.13 -10.62 -0.57
C ARG A 185 -5.75 -9.31 -0.06
N GLY A 186 -5.82 -9.14 1.25
CA GLY A 186 -6.33 -7.95 1.91
C GLY A 186 -5.65 -6.67 1.42
N TRP A 187 -4.32 -6.60 1.48
CA TRP A 187 -3.61 -5.41 0.96
C TRP A 187 -3.74 -5.26 -0.55
N GLN A 188 -3.65 -6.35 -1.32
CA GLN A 188 -3.86 -6.29 -2.77
C GLN A 188 -5.20 -5.62 -3.11
N TYR A 189 -6.29 -6.01 -2.45
CA TYR A 189 -7.61 -5.44 -2.73
C TYR A 189 -7.83 -4.08 -2.06
N ASN A 190 -7.16 -3.78 -0.95
CA ASN A 190 -7.22 -2.46 -0.30
C ASN A 190 -6.61 -1.34 -1.15
N LEU A 191 -5.73 -1.66 -2.12
CA LEU A 191 -5.29 -0.71 -3.14
C LEU A 191 -6.44 -0.08 -3.95
N ILE A 192 -7.58 -0.77 -4.12
CA ILE A 192 -8.75 -0.24 -4.85
C ILE A 192 -9.39 0.93 -4.09
N PRO A 193 -9.92 0.75 -2.86
CA PRO A 193 -10.48 1.87 -2.09
C PRO A 193 -9.41 2.93 -1.80
N PHE A 194 -8.15 2.54 -1.61
CA PHE A 194 -7.05 3.50 -1.44
C PHE A 194 -6.94 4.43 -2.64
N PHE A 195 -6.87 3.89 -3.87
CA PHE A 195 -6.82 4.71 -5.08
C PHE A 195 -8.05 5.61 -5.23
N ILE A 196 -9.26 5.09 -5.01
CA ILE A 196 -10.50 5.87 -5.17
C ILE A 196 -10.55 7.05 -4.19
N ILE A 197 -10.22 6.80 -2.92
CA ILE A 197 -10.19 7.84 -1.88
C ILE A 197 -9.10 8.86 -2.20
N HIS A 198 -7.92 8.42 -2.62
CA HIS A 198 -6.83 9.31 -3.00
C HIS A 198 -7.22 10.19 -4.19
N LEU A 199 -7.83 9.62 -5.24
CA LEU A 199 -8.31 10.37 -6.39
C LEU A 199 -9.33 11.45 -5.99
N ALA A 200 -10.27 11.11 -5.10
CA ALA A 200 -11.25 12.06 -4.58
C ALA A 200 -10.58 13.17 -3.75
N GLU A 201 -9.64 12.82 -2.88
CA GLU A 201 -8.86 13.79 -2.09
C GLU A 201 -8.08 14.75 -3.00
N THR A 202 -7.33 14.22 -3.97
CA THR A 202 -6.56 15.05 -4.92
C THR A 202 -7.48 15.96 -5.73
N GLY A 203 -8.64 15.45 -6.17
CA GLY A 203 -9.65 16.24 -6.86
C GLY A 203 -10.18 17.41 -6.02
N LEU A 204 -10.48 17.16 -4.74
CA LEU A 204 -10.90 18.20 -3.79
C LEU A 204 -9.78 19.21 -3.50
N ALA A 205 -8.52 18.75 -3.38
CA ALA A 205 -7.37 19.59 -3.15
C ALA A 205 -7.13 20.56 -4.33
N LEU A 206 -7.23 20.06 -5.56
CA LEU A 206 -7.12 20.88 -6.77
C LEU A 206 -8.30 21.85 -6.90
N TRP A 207 -9.52 21.42 -6.59
CA TRP A 207 -10.70 22.29 -6.58
C TRP A 207 -10.50 23.45 -5.59
N ASP A 208 -10.13 23.16 -4.34
CA ASP A 208 -9.88 24.16 -3.31
C ASP A 208 -8.77 25.16 -3.74
N ALA A 209 -7.71 24.66 -4.37
CA ALA A 209 -6.66 25.50 -4.94
C ALA A 209 -7.17 26.44 -6.04
N MET A 210 -8.03 25.95 -6.94
CA MET A 210 -8.63 26.74 -8.03
C MET A 210 -9.58 27.82 -7.51
N LEU A 211 -10.42 27.49 -6.53
CA LEU A 211 -11.31 28.49 -5.89
C LEU A 211 -10.51 29.61 -5.26
N ARG A 212 -9.40 29.27 -4.60
CA ARG A 212 -8.57 30.24 -3.91
C ARG A 212 -7.82 31.19 -4.84
N ARG A 213 -7.48 30.76 -6.06
CA ARG A 213 -6.94 31.66 -7.09
C ARG A 213 -7.94 32.73 -7.52
N LYS A 214 -9.23 32.49 -7.32
CA LYS A 214 -10.32 33.42 -7.64
C LYS A 214 -10.74 34.29 -6.44
N GLU A 215 -10.26 33.98 -5.22
CA GLU A 215 -10.49 34.83 -4.06
C GLU A 215 -9.68 36.13 -4.23
N PRO A 216 -10.31 37.32 -4.16
CA PRO A 216 -9.57 38.57 -4.12
C PRO A 216 -8.61 38.50 -2.93
N VAL A 217 -7.31 38.58 -3.19
CA VAL A 217 -6.31 38.75 -2.14
C VAL A 217 -6.78 39.97 -1.35
N PRO A 218 -7.04 39.88 -0.02
CA PRO A 218 -7.37 41.07 0.73
C PRO A 218 -6.21 42.05 0.51
N ALA A 219 -6.52 43.13 -0.21
CA ALA A 219 -5.59 44.23 -0.41
C ALA A 219 -5.08 44.56 0.98
N TYR A 220 -3.76 44.50 1.14
CA TYR A 220 -3.05 44.87 2.35
C TYR A 220 -3.60 46.22 2.81
N ALA A 221 -4.53 46.22 3.75
CA ALA A 221 -4.89 47.41 4.48
C ALA A 221 -3.85 47.49 5.59
N PRO A 222 -2.82 48.35 5.48
CA PRO A 222 -1.92 48.55 6.60
C PRO A 222 -2.77 48.95 7.81
N PRO A 223 -2.40 48.49 9.02
CA PRO A 223 -3.06 48.96 10.24
C PRO A 223 -3.04 50.49 10.22
N LYS A 224 -4.23 51.09 10.30
CA LYS A 224 -4.34 52.54 10.49
C LYS A 224 -3.73 52.83 11.86
N HIS A 225 -2.47 53.26 11.88
CA HIS A 225 -1.90 53.92 13.03
C HIS A 225 -2.63 55.26 13.17
N THR A 226 -3.61 55.30 14.06
CA THR A 226 -4.13 56.56 14.59
C THR A 226 -3.03 57.17 15.45
N VAL A 227 -2.44 58.26 14.95
CA VAL A 227 -1.60 59.17 15.73
C VAL A 227 -2.49 60.00 16.65
#